data_AF-A0A920T8I4-F1
#
_entry.id   AF-A0A920T8I4-F1
#
_cell.length_a   1.000
_cell.length_b   1.000
_cell.length_c   1.000
_cell.angle_alpha   90.00
_cell.angle_beta   90.00
_cell.angle_gamma   90.00
#
_symmetry.space_group_name_H-M   'P 1'
#
loop_
_entity.id
_entity.type
_entity.pdbx_description
1 polymer ?
#
loop_
_entity_poly.entity_id
_entity_poly.type
_entity_poly.pdbx_seq_one_letter_code
_entity_poly.pdbx_strand_id
1 'polypeptide(L)'
;MGSSDSPAPGCRPKLPNCPPGFGIGLDNIPVDACTQRHIPVTFVPDYCIPEVADHTIALLLSAVRKTAFFHLNTKQGEYQLAAGPPLRRLSGLTLGLVGLGRIARAVVPRARALGLNVVATTPSGEDHGTDCPMMPFEDLLRSSDVVSLHCPLSDDTHHMINRPVSTGCNRTRC
;
A
#
# COMPACT_ATOMS: atom_id res chain seq x y z
N MET A 1 7.32 -27.43 35.30
CA MET A 1 6.62 -27.55 34.01
C MET A 1 7.07 -26.39 33.14
N GLY A 2 7.91 -26.49 32.13
CA GLY A 2 8.06 -27.57 31.16
C GLY A 2 7.39 -27.18 29.84
N SER A 3 7.85 -26.11 29.19
CA SER A 3 7.63 -25.88 27.76
C SER A 3 8.98 -25.59 27.12
N SER A 4 9.55 -26.65 26.55
CA SER A 4 10.70 -26.65 25.68
C SER A 4 10.38 -25.90 24.39
N ASP A 5 10.85 -24.65 24.26
CA ASP A 5 10.96 -23.99 22.96
C ASP A 5 12.08 -24.67 22.17
N SER A 6 11.71 -25.73 21.44
CA SER A 6 12.56 -26.25 20.37
C SER A 6 12.52 -25.25 19.22
N PRO A 7 13.67 -24.73 18.76
CA PRO A 7 13.69 -23.93 17.55
C PRO A 7 13.25 -24.78 16.36
N ALA A 8 12.41 -24.21 15.49
CA ALA A 8 11.97 -24.87 14.26
C ALA A 8 13.17 -25.46 13.49
N PRO A 9 13.06 -26.71 12.98
CA PRO A 9 14.19 -27.41 12.36
C PRO A 9 14.60 -26.68 11.08
N GLY A 10 15.75 -26.00 11.12
CA GLY A 10 16.32 -25.28 9.97
C GLY A 10 17.02 -23.97 10.30
N CYS A 11 16.75 -23.36 11.47
CA CYS A 11 17.41 -22.12 11.88
C CYS A 11 18.82 -22.39 12.42
N ARG A 12 19.85 -22.25 11.56
CA ARG A 12 21.25 -22.15 12.00
C ARG A 12 21.46 -20.87 12.82
N PRO A 13 22.41 -20.86 13.79
CA PRO A 13 22.69 -19.68 14.61
C PRO A 13 23.05 -18.47 13.74
N LYS A 14 22.55 -17.28 14.13
CA LYS A 14 22.81 -15.98 13.48
C LYS A 14 24.29 -15.84 13.11
N LEU A 15 24.60 -15.74 11.83
CA LEU A 15 25.93 -15.35 11.35
C LEU A 15 26.17 -13.87 11.68
N PRO A 16 27.41 -13.48 12.07
CA PRO A 16 27.69 -12.17 12.67
C PRO A 16 27.50 -10.94 11.76
N ASN A 17 27.07 -11.09 10.49
CA ASN A 17 27.00 -9.99 9.52
C ASN A 17 25.75 -10.00 8.61
N CYS A 18 24.68 -10.74 8.95
CA CYS A 18 23.44 -10.67 8.17
C CYS A 18 22.50 -9.62 8.79
N PRO A 19 22.24 -8.48 8.13
CA PRO A 19 21.22 -7.56 8.61
C PRO A 19 19.87 -8.28 8.53
N PRO A 20 19.12 -8.38 9.65
CA PRO A 20 17.75 -8.85 9.58
C PRO A 20 16.95 -7.85 8.74
N GLY A 21 16.23 -8.34 7.72
CA GLY A 21 15.24 -7.53 7.02
C GLY A 21 14.08 -7.24 7.96
N PHE A 22 14.04 -6.04 8.54
CA PHE A 22 12.88 -5.56 9.29
C PHE A 22 11.82 -5.06 8.29
N GLY A 23 11.16 -5.98 7.58
CA GLY A 23 10.13 -5.65 6.60
C GLY A 23 9.82 -6.77 5.62
N ILE A 24 8.76 -6.57 4.83
CA ILE A 24 8.38 -7.49 3.73
C ILE A 24 9.20 -7.20 2.46
N GLY A 25 9.55 -5.93 2.22
CA GLY A 25 10.34 -5.51 1.05
C GLY A 25 11.80 -5.97 1.18
N LEU A 26 12.30 -6.61 0.12
CA LEU A 26 13.69 -7.04 -0.01
C LEU A 26 14.48 -6.15 -0.99
N ASP A 27 13.84 -5.12 -1.53
CA ASP A 27 14.35 -4.16 -2.49
C ASP A 27 15.60 -3.40 -2.00
N ASN A 28 15.80 -3.29 -0.69
CA ASN A 28 16.99 -2.68 -0.09
C ASN A 28 18.14 -3.67 0.22
N ILE A 29 17.93 -4.97 0.03
CA ILE A 29 18.94 -6.02 0.29
C ILE A 29 19.44 -6.55 -1.04
N PRO A 30 20.76 -6.59 -1.30
CA PRO A 30 21.31 -7.17 -2.53
C PRO A 30 21.26 -8.70 -2.46
N VAL A 31 20.06 -9.25 -2.64
CA VAL A 31 19.76 -10.70 -2.49
C VAL A 31 20.70 -11.54 -3.37
N ASP A 32 20.98 -11.11 -4.60
CA ASP A 32 21.87 -11.83 -5.52
C ASP A 32 23.32 -11.89 -4.99
N ALA A 33 23.84 -10.77 -4.46
CA ALA A 33 25.19 -10.72 -3.90
C ALA A 33 25.30 -11.56 -2.61
N CYS A 34 24.24 -11.58 -1.79
CA CYS A 34 24.15 -12.44 -0.62
C CYS A 34 24.11 -13.92 -1.02
N THR A 35 23.34 -14.25 -2.07
CA THR A 35 23.21 -15.62 -2.59
C THR A 35 24.54 -16.14 -3.13
N GLN A 36 25.28 -15.33 -3.89
CA GLN A 36 26.62 -15.68 -4.40
C GLN A 36 27.64 -15.92 -3.28
N ARG A 37 27.43 -15.32 -2.09
CA ARG A 37 28.30 -15.46 -0.92
C ARG A 37 27.79 -16.49 0.09
N HIS A 38 26.77 -17.27 -0.27
CA HIS A 38 26.11 -18.23 0.62
C HIS A 38 25.61 -17.62 1.94
N ILE A 39 25.20 -16.34 1.90
CA ILE A 39 24.61 -15.63 3.03
C ILE A 39 23.09 -15.75 2.93
N PRO A 40 22.41 -16.43 3.87
CA PRO A 40 20.96 -16.57 3.84
C PRO A 40 20.29 -15.23 4.16
N VAL A 41 19.37 -14.79 3.30
CA VAL A 41 18.50 -13.63 3.55
C VAL A 41 17.15 -14.15 4.02
N THR A 42 16.66 -13.61 5.14
CA THR A 42 15.35 -13.95 5.69
C THR A 42 14.50 -12.69 5.82
N PHE A 43 13.20 -12.85 5.63
CA PHE A 43 12.19 -11.81 5.81
C PHE A 43 10.93 -12.41 6.42
N VAL A 44 10.04 -11.55 6.92
CA VAL A 44 8.78 -11.97 7.54
C VAL A 44 7.63 -11.59 6.59
N PRO A 45 7.04 -12.54 5.84
CA PRO A 45 6.06 -12.23 4.80
C PRO A 45 4.74 -11.66 5.32
N ASP A 46 4.41 -11.91 6.59
CA ASP A 46 3.16 -11.48 7.23
C ASP A 46 3.35 -10.28 8.18
N TYR A 47 4.49 -9.61 8.08
CA TYR A 47 4.82 -8.49 8.96
C TYR A 47 3.92 -7.29 8.73
N CYS A 48 3.17 -6.90 9.76
CA CYS A 48 2.39 -5.68 9.82
C CYS A 48 1.31 -5.50 8.73
N ILE A 49 0.77 -6.59 8.17
CA ILE A 49 -0.29 -6.50 7.15
C ILE A 49 -1.51 -5.69 7.64
N PRO A 50 -2.13 -5.99 8.80
CA PRO A 50 -3.30 -5.22 9.24
C PRO A 50 -2.94 -3.78 9.60
N GLU A 51 -1.76 -3.53 10.18
CA GLU A 51 -1.30 -2.19 10.54
C GLU A 51 -1.07 -1.31 9.31
N VAL A 52 -0.47 -1.86 8.24
CA VAL A 52 -0.29 -1.14 6.97
C VAL A 52 -1.64 -0.90 6.29
N ALA A 53 -2.57 -1.86 6.36
CA ALA A 53 -3.92 -1.67 5.84
C ALA A 53 -4.66 -0.55 6.59
N ASP A 54 -4.58 -0.51 7.92
CA ASP A 54 -5.19 0.54 8.74
C ASP A 54 -4.54 1.90 8.47
N HIS A 55 -3.21 1.94 8.33
CA HIS A 55 -2.49 3.16 7.97
C HIS A 55 -2.89 3.67 6.58
N THR A 56 -3.11 2.78 5.62
CA THR A 56 -3.59 3.14 4.27
C THR A 56 -4.94 3.84 4.34
N ILE A 57 -5.87 3.31 5.14
CA ILE A 57 -7.20 3.93 5.35
C ILE A 57 -7.05 5.29 6.06
N ALA A 58 -6.16 5.41 7.05
CA ALA A 58 -5.90 6.68 7.72
C ALA A 58 -5.37 7.76 6.74
N LEU A 59 -4.44 7.41 5.87
CA LEU A 59 -3.92 8.31 4.84
C LEU A 59 -4.99 8.67 3.81
N LEU A 60 -5.81 7.71 3.39
CA LEU A 60 -6.94 7.95 2.49
C LEU A 60 -7.92 8.97 3.10
N LEU A 61 -8.31 8.78 4.36
CA LEU A 61 -9.20 9.70 5.06
C LEU A 61 -8.57 11.09 5.19
N SER A 62 -7.28 11.15 5.52
CA SER A 62 -6.54 12.42 5.59
C SER A 62 -6.50 13.14 4.25
N ALA A 63 -6.29 12.41 3.15
CA ALA A 63 -6.26 12.96 1.79
C ALA A 63 -7.62 13.48 1.32
N VAL A 64 -8.71 12.77 1.62
CA VAL A 64 -10.08 13.16 1.20
C VAL A 64 -10.67 14.25 2.10
N ARG A 65 -10.44 14.17 3.41
CA ARG A 65 -11.01 15.09 4.41
C ARG A 65 -10.09 16.23 4.80
N LYS A 66 -8.86 16.25 4.26
CA LYS A 66 -7.84 17.29 4.48
C LYS A 66 -7.58 17.54 5.97
N THR A 67 -7.64 16.49 6.79
CA THR A 67 -7.56 16.60 8.26
C THR A 67 -6.22 17.18 8.70
N ALA A 68 -5.13 16.79 8.05
CA ALA A 68 -3.79 17.36 8.31
C ALA A 68 -3.74 18.87 8.00
N PHE A 69 -4.33 19.30 6.89
CA PHE A 69 -4.38 20.72 6.51
C PHE A 69 -5.16 21.55 7.54
N PHE A 70 -6.38 21.14 7.86
CA PHE A 70 -7.21 21.87 8.82
C PHE A 70 -6.64 21.84 10.25
N HIS A 71 -5.95 20.77 10.63
CA HIS A 71 -5.26 20.70 11.92
C HIS A 71 -4.19 21.81 12.04
N LEU A 72 -3.38 22.00 11.00
CA LEU A 72 -2.33 23.01 10.99
C LEU A 72 -2.92 24.43 11.04
N ASN A 73 -3.94 24.73 10.22
CA ASN A 73 -4.59 26.04 10.22
C ASN A 73 -5.23 26.35 11.58
N THR A 74 -5.92 25.38 12.17
CA THR A 74 -6.56 25.56 13.49
C THR A 74 -5.53 25.86 14.58
N LYS A 75 -4.35 25.21 14.52
CA LYS A 75 -3.23 25.50 15.43
C LYS A 75 -2.67 26.92 15.28
N GLN A 76 -2.79 27.51 14.10
CA GLN A 76 -2.39 28.90 13.82
C GLN A 76 -3.47 29.92 14.20
N GLY A 77 -4.60 29.46 14.77
CA GLY A 77 -5.74 30.32 15.12
C GLY A 77 -6.69 30.59 13.95
N GLU A 78 -6.47 29.96 12.80
CA GLU A 78 -7.31 30.13 11.62
C GLU A 78 -8.37 29.03 11.55
N TYR A 79 -9.64 29.42 11.70
CA TYR A 79 -10.79 28.51 11.59
C TYR A 79 -11.71 28.93 10.44
N GLN A 80 -11.26 28.68 9.20
CA GLN A 80 -12.01 29.00 7.99
C GLN A 80 -12.20 27.77 7.11
N LEU A 81 -13.37 27.14 7.22
CA LEU A 81 -13.73 25.96 6.41
C LEU A 81 -13.85 26.28 4.91
N ALA A 82 -14.30 27.48 4.56
CA ALA A 82 -14.52 27.90 3.18
C ALA A 82 -13.22 28.27 2.43
N ALA A 83 -12.13 28.57 3.17
CA ALA A 83 -10.83 28.90 2.59
C ALA A 83 -9.98 27.65 2.27
N GLY A 84 -10.41 26.47 2.76
CA GLY A 84 -9.69 25.22 2.57
C GLY A 84 -9.96 24.55 1.22
N PRO A 85 -9.16 23.53 0.86
CA PRO A 85 -9.40 22.72 -0.33
C PRO A 85 -10.79 22.08 -0.29
N PRO A 86 -11.39 21.78 -1.46
CA PRO A 86 -12.73 21.21 -1.53
C PRO A 86 -12.80 19.87 -0.79
N LEU A 87 -13.75 19.77 0.12
CA LEU A 87 -14.05 18.53 0.86
C LEU A 87 -15.01 17.66 0.05
N ARG A 88 -14.66 16.39 -0.11
CA ARG A 88 -15.48 15.42 -0.83
C ARG A 88 -16.14 14.45 0.16
N ARG A 89 -17.37 14.05 -0.15
CA ARG A 89 -18.02 12.92 0.53
C ARG A 89 -17.25 11.65 0.16
N LEU A 90 -17.00 10.81 1.16
CA LEU A 90 -16.25 9.56 0.99
C LEU A 90 -17.07 8.48 0.28
N SER A 91 -18.32 8.32 0.69
CA SER A 91 -19.24 7.35 0.08
C SER A 91 -19.45 7.67 -1.41
N GLY A 92 -19.31 6.64 -2.24
CA GLY A 92 -19.43 6.72 -3.70
C GLY A 92 -18.13 7.07 -4.42
N LEU A 93 -17.05 7.42 -3.73
CA LEU A 93 -15.74 7.59 -4.37
C LEU A 93 -15.16 6.24 -4.76
N THR A 94 -14.36 6.25 -5.83
CA THR A 94 -13.66 5.06 -6.32
C THR A 94 -12.22 5.04 -5.83
N LEU A 95 -11.84 4.00 -5.09
CA LEU A 95 -10.48 3.66 -4.69
C LEU A 95 -9.87 2.66 -5.68
N GLY A 96 -8.83 3.08 -6.38
CA GLY A 96 -8.02 2.21 -7.25
C GLY A 96 -6.83 1.63 -6.52
N LEU A 97 -6.72 0.30 -6.47
CA LEU A 97 -5.61 -0.43 -5.87
C LEU A 97 -4.67 -0.95 -6.97
N VAL A 98 -3.41 -0.51 -6.96
CA VAL A 98 -2.36 -1.03 -7.84
C VAL A 98 -1.62 -2.15 -7.12
N GLY A 99 -1.86 -3.38 -7.57
CA GLY A 99 -1.43 -4.61 -6.91
C GLY A 99 -2.47 -5.11 -5.90
N LEU A 100 -2.91 -6.37 -6.06
CA LEU A 100 -3.86 -7.03 -5.15
C LEU A 100 -3.17 -8.09 -4.26
N GLY A 101 -2.07 -7.66 -3.63
CA GLY A 101 -1.31 -8.47 -2.67
C GLY A 101 -2.00 -8.59 -1.30
N ARG A 102 -1.31 -9.21 -0.32
CA ARG A 102 -1.85 -9.44 1.03
C ARG A 102 -2.40 -8.17 1.71
N ILE A 103 -1.68 -7.05 1.59
CA ILE A 103 -2.08 -5.75 2.17
C ILE A 103 -3.34 -5.22 1.48
N ALA A 104 -3.35 -5.15 0.15
CA ALA A 104 -4.50 -4.66 -0.61
C ALA A 104 -5.78 -5.47 -0.30
N ARG A 105 -5.66 -6.79 -0.16
CA ARG A 105 -6.79 -7.66 0.23
C ARG A 105 -7.34 -7.31 1.62
N ALA A 106 -6.49 -6.90 2.56
CA ALA A 106 -6.93 -6.41 3.87
C ALA A 106 -7.55 -5.00 3.81
N VAL A 107 -7.17 -4.18 2.82
CA VAL A 107 -7.72 -2.84 2.58
C VAL A 107 -9.13 -2.89 1.97
N VAL A 108 -9.39 -3.80 1.02
CA VAL A 108 -10.68 -3.93 0.31
C VAL A 108 -11.90 -3.91 1.26
N PRO A 109 -12.02 -4.78 2.28
CA PRO A 109 -13.20 -4.80 3.14
C PRO A 109 -13.34 -3.52 3.98
N ARG A 110 -12.22 -2.91 4.41
CA ARG A 110 -12.21 -1.65 5.18
C ARG A 110 -12.70 -0.48 4.33
N ALA A 111 -12.23 -0.40 3.09
CA ALA A 111 -12.65 0.64 2.15
C ALA A 111 -14.14 0.50 1.79
N ARG A 112 -14.62 -0.73 1.53
CA ARG A 112 -16.04 -1.00 1.28
C ARG A 112 -16.93 -0.64 2.47
N ALA A 113 -16.50 -0.93 3.69
CA ALA A 113 -17.23 -0.56 4.90
C ALA A 113 -17.41 0.96 5.06
N LEU A 114 -16.50 1.75 4.48
CA LEU A 114 -16.58 3.21 4.42
C LEU A 114 -17.44 3.74 3.24
N GLY A 115 -18.04 2.84 2.45
CA GLY A 115 -18.88 3.17 1.31
C GLY A 115 -18.11 3.53 0.03
N LEU A 116 -16.83 3.16 -0.07
CA LEU A 116 -16.03 3.33 -1.28
C LEU A 116 -16.33 2.22 -2.29
N ASN A 117 -16.34 2.58 -3.56
CA ASN A 117 -16.18 1.62 -4.65
C ASN A 117 -14.69 1.25 -4.72
N VAL A 118 -14.36 -0.04 -4.80
CA VAL A 118 -12.96 -0.49 -4.85
C VAL A 118 -12.75 -1.20 -6.17
N VAL A 119 -11.73 -0.80 -6.91
CA VAL A 119 -11.26 -1.43 -8.15
C VAL A 119 -9.78 -1.72 -8.03
N ALA A 120 -9.29 -2.73 -8.74
CA ALA A 120 -7.89 -3.10 -8.66
C ALA A 120 -7.28 -3.44 -10.02
N THR A 121 -5.96 -3.38 -10.08
CA THR A 121 -5.18 -3.85 -11.21
C THR A 121 -4.01 -4.67 -10.69
N THR A 122 -3.73 -5.81 -11.32
CA THR A 122 -2.62 -6.70 -10.96
C THR A 122 -2.14 -7.42 -12.22
N PRO A 123 -0.83 -7.71 -12.36
CA PRO A 123 -0.33 -8.43 -13.53
C PRO A 123 -0.99 -9.81 -13.75
N SER A 124 -1.37 -10.51 -12.67
CA SER A 124 -2.03 -11.82 -12.77
C SER A 124 -3.51 -11.74 -13.18
N GLY A 125 -4.14 -10.56 -13.11
CA GLY A 125 -5.59 -10.39 -13.28
C GLY A 125 -6.46 -11.04 -12.19
N GLU A 126 -5.87 -11.72 -11.21
CA GLU A 126 -6.61 -12.43 -10.16
C GLU A 126 -7.15 -11.51 -9.07
N ASP A 127 -8.40 -11.73 -8.68
CA ASP A 127 -9.07 -10.99 -7.59
C ASP A 127 -8.84 -11.61 -6.20
N HIS A 128 -8.26 -12.82 -6.17
CA HIS A 128 -7.99 -13.61 -4.98
C HIS A 128 -9.19 -13.76 -4.02
N GLY A 129 -10.41 -13.87 -4.58
CA GLY A 129 -11.64 -14.04 -3.80
C GLY A 129 -12.06 -12.81 -3.01
N THR A 130 -11.61 -11.62 -3.42
CA THR A 130 -12.05 -10.34 -2.83
C THR A 130 -13.28 -9.76 -3.51
N ASP A 131 -13.76 -10.36 -4.59
CA ASP A 131 -14.84 -9.84 -5.45
C ASP A 131 -14.55 -8.41 -5.93
N CYS A 132 -13.27 -8.03 -6.04
CA CYS A 132 -12.85 -6.70 -6.46
C CYS A 132 -12.82 -6.64 -8.00
N PRO A 133 -13.54 -5.71 -8.65
CA PRO A 133 -13.44 -5.52 -10.09
C PRO A 133 -12.00 -5.25 -10.52
N MET A 134 -11.51 -6.08 -11.44
CA MET A 134 -10.18 -5.98 -12.02
C MET A 134 -10.23 -5.22 -13.34
N MET A 135 -9.31 -4.27 -13.55
CA MET A 135 -9.24 -3.50 -14.79
C MET A 135 -7.80 -3.15 -15.20
N PRO A 136 -7.57 -2.81 -16.47
CA PRO A 136 -6.28 -2.31 -16.94
C PRO A 136 -5.83 -1.08 -16.15
N PHE A 137 -4.51 -0.92 -16.00
CA PHE A 137 -3.91 0.18 -15.23
C PHE A 137 -4.39 1.56 -15.72
N GLU A 138 -4.46 1.77 -17.03
CA GLU A 138 -4.91 3.04 -17.61
C GLU A 138 -6.38 3.35 -17.27
N ASP A 139 -7.25 2.34 -17.31
CA ASP A 139 -8.66 2.49 -16.97
C ASP A 139 -8.83 2.78 -15.48
N LEU A 140 -8.06 2.10 -14.62
CA LEU A 140 -8.03 2.34 -13.19
C LEU A 140 -7.66 3.79 -12.87
N LEU A 141 -6.62 4.33 -13.51
CA LEU A 141 -6.22 5.72 -13.32
C LEU A 141 -7.29 6.72 -13.78
N ARG A 142 -8.08 6.38 -14.80
CA ARG A 142 -9.16 7.23 -15.32
C ARG A 142 -10.41 7.21 -14.44
N SER A 143 -10.74 6.06 -13.85
CA SER A 143 -11.96 5.88 -13.07
C SER A 143 -11.80 6.15 -11.57
N SER A 144 -10.57 6.14 -11.05
CA SER A 144 -10.30 6.26 -9.61
C SER A 144 -10.28 7.71 -9.15
N ASP A 145 -10.90 7.96 -7.99
CA ASP A 145 -10.81 9.23 -7.28
C ASP A 145 -9.61 9.29 -6.33
N VAL A 146 -9.18 8.13 -5.83
CA VAL A 146 -7.99 7.95 -5.02
C VAL A 146 -7.28 6.69 -5.53
N VAL A 147 -5.97 6.77 -5.71
CA VAL A 147 -5.15 5.62 -6.12
C VAL A 147 -4.19 5.28 -4.98
N SER A 148 -4.10 3.99 -4.65
CA SER A 148 -3.17 3.47 -3.65
C SER A 148 -2.29 2.37 -4.26
N LEU A 149 -0.99 2.43 -3.97
CA LEU A 149 0.00 1.49 -4.47
C LEU A 149 0.32 0.43 -3.40
N HIS A 150 0.12 -0.83 -3.75
CA HIS A 150 0.44 -1.99 -2.90
C HIS A 150 1.28 -3.03 -3.65
N CYS A 151 1.98 -2.61 -4.72
CA CYS A 151 2.92 -3.43 -5.46
C CYS A 151 4.35 -3.29 -4.90
N PRO A 152 5.16 -4.36 -4.91
CA PRO A 152 6.58 -4.27 -4.58
C PRO A 152 7.32 -3.39 -5.59
N LEU A 153 8.45 -2.82 -5.15
CA LEU A 153 9.36 -2.11 -6.05
C LEU A 153 10.13 -3.14 -6.90
N SER A 154 9.97 -3.05 -8.21
CA SER A 154 10.71 -3.80 -9.21
C SER A 154 11.05 -2.87 -10.37
N ASP A 155 11.87 -3.33 -11.32
CA ASP A 155 12.17 -2.56 -12.53
C ASP A 155 10.91 -2.18 -13.32
N ASP A 156 9.88 -3.04 -13.27
CA ASP A 156 8.58 -2.81 -13.91
C ASP A 156 7.73 -1.77 -13.17
N THR A 157 7.89 -1.62 -11.85
CA THR A 157 7.14 -0.66 -11.03
C THR A 157 7.90 0.64 -10.77
N HIS A 158 9.19 0.68 -11.08
CA HIS A 158 10.02 1.87 -10.98
C HIS A 158 9.53 2.98 -11.93
N HIS A 159 9.20 4.15 -11.37
CA HIS A 159 8.61 5.29 -12.08
C HIS A 159 7.26 5.01 -12.77
N MET A 160 6.49 4.01 -12.33
CA MET A 160 5.19 3.69 -12.94
C MET A 160 4.21 4.88 -12.99
N ILE A 161 4.21 5.75 -11.97
CA ILE A 161 3.37 6.95 -11.93
C ILE A 161 3.95 8.12 -12.75
N ASN A 162 5.27 8.14 -12.97
CA ASN A 162 5.96 9.28 -13.59
C ASN A 162 6.22 9.09 -15.10
N ARG A 163 6.07 7.86 -15.63
CA ARG A 163 6.01 7.68 -17.08
C ARG A 163 4.81 8.47 -17.61
N PRO A 164 4.92 9.13 -18.77
CA PRO A 164 3.78 9.79 -19.39
C PRO A 164 2.73 8.71 -19.71
N VAL A 165 1.81 8.50 -18.78
CA VAL A 165 0.55 7.82 -19.06
C VAL A 165 -0.12 8.67 -20.12
N SER A 166 -0.47 8.06 -21.25
CA SER A 166 -1.11 8.74 -22.36
C SER A 166 -2.40 9.44 -21.88
N THR A 167 -2.29 10.75 -21.59
CA THR A 167 -3.39 11.72 -21.48
C THR A 167 -4.67 11.23 -20.78
N GLY A 168 -4.59 10.80 -19.51
CA GLY A 168 -5.77 10.24 -18.81
C GLY A 168 -6.00 10.66 -17.35
N CYS A 169 -4.95 11.00 -16.60
CA CYS A 169 -5.13 11.37 -15.20
C CYS A 169 -5.67 12.80 -15.10
N ASN A 170 -6.95 12.93 -14.73
CA ASN A 170 -7.64 14.21 -14.64
C ASN A 170 -6.96 15.05 -13.54
N ARG A 171 -6.11 16.02 -13.94
CA ARG A 171 -5.19 16.79 -13.06
C ARG A 171 -5.86 17.53 -11.90
N THR A 172 -7.19 17.62 -11.88
CA THR A 172 -7.99 18.20 -10.80
C THR A 172 -8.36 17.20 -9.69
N ARG A 173 -7.97 15.93 -9.79
CA ARG A 173 -8.39 14.84 -8.88
C ARG A 173 -7.28 14.22 -8.00
N CYS A 174 -6.00 14.49 -8.28
CA CYS A 174 -4.87 14.04 -7.45
C CYS A 174 -4.66 14.95 -6.23
#